data_AF-A0A1L7JN93-F1
#
_entry.id   AF-A0A1L7JN93-F1
#
_cell.length_a   1.000
_cell.length_b   1.000
_cell.length_c   1.000
_cell.angle_alpha   90.00
_cell.angle_beta   90.00
_cell.angle_gamma   90.00
#
_symmetry.space_group_name_H-M   'P 1'
#
loop_
_entity.id
_entity.type
_entity.pdbx_description
1 polymer ?
#
loop_
_entity_poly.entity_id
_entity_poly.type
_entity_poly.pdbx_seq_one_letter_code
_entity_poly.pdbx_strand_id
1 'polypeptide(L)'
;MIMRLEFISKVKSNDILGKDIISHDGQVLLKSGIRLTQDYIKRLKKLGIFYIHIEDERLEDIQYNSQLLDIKQFIVQSINSTVKIYITLIILI
;
A
#
# COMPACT_ATOMS: atom_id res chain seq x y z
N MET A 1 -9.27 -2.74 6.80
CA MET A 1 -7.83 -3.08 6.91
C MET A 1 -7.02 -1.94 6.34
N ILE A 2 -6.08 -1.40 7.10
CA ILE A 2 -5.13 -0.40 6.60
C ILE A 2 -3.88 -1.17 6.20
N MET A 3 -3.42 -0.94 4.97
CA MET A 3 -2.23 -1.58 4.41
C MET A 3 -1.10 -0.55 4.36
N ARG A 4 0.09 -0.93 4.79
CA ARG A 4 1.28 -0.08 4.70
C ARG A 4 2.31 -0.72 3.78
N LEU A 5 2.83 0.06 2.84
CA LEU A 5 3.98 -0.35 2.05
C LEU A 5 5.23 -0.20 2.91
N GLU A 6 5.92 -1.29 3.14
CA GLU A 6 7.13 -1.32 3.94
C GLU A 6 8.29 -1.94 3.19
N PHE A 7 9.48 -1.45 3.54
CA PHE A 7 10.71 -2.00 3.00
C PHE A 7 11.03 -3.30 3.73
N ILE A 8 11.41 -4.34 2.98
CA ILE A 8 11.60 -5.69 3.50
C ILE A 8 12.63 -5.79 4.64
N SER A 9 13.57 -4.85 4.73
CA SER A 9 14.54 -4.82 5.84
C SER A 9 13.98 -4.20 7.13
N LYS A 10 12.85 -3.50 7.07
CA LYS A 10 12.13 -2.95 8.23
C LYS A 10 10.99 -3.86 8.71
N VAL A 11 10.62 -4.86 7.91
CA VAL A 11 9.63 -5.89 8.25
C VAL A 11 10.12 -6.68 9.46
N LYS A 12 9.27 -6.85 10.46
CA LYS A 12 9.55 -7.73 11.59
C LYS A 12 8.99 -9.13 11.34
N SER A 13 9.65 -10.10 11.94
CA SER A 13 9.08 -11.44 12.03
C SER A 13 7.78 -11.36 12.81
N ASN A 14 6.74 -12.04 12.33
CA ASN A 14 5.35 -12.03 12.81
C ASN A 14 4.41 -10.98 12.18
N ASP A 15 4.91 -10.09 11.32
CA ASP A 15 4.08 -9.17 10.53
C ASP A 15 3.20 -9.94 9.53
N ILE A 16 1.97 -9.49 9.27
CA ILE A 16 1.05 -10.15 8.34
C ILE A 16 1.17 -9.54 6.95
N LEU A 17 1.30 -10.39 5.92
CA LEU A 17 1.32 -9.92 4.54
C LEU A 17 -0.08 -9.46 4.10
N GLY A 18 -0.23 -8.19 3.73
CA GLY A 18 -1.53 -7.61 3.34
C GLY A 18 -1.90 -7.77 1.87
N LYS A 19 -0.98 -8.25 1.02
CA LYS A 19 -1.24 -8.48 -0.39
C LYS A 19 -0.41 -9.64 -0.93
N ASP A 20 -1.00 -10.41 -1.84
CA ASP A 20 -0.30 -11.49 -2.53
C ASP A 20 0.98 -10.97 -3.20
N ILE A 21 2.07 -11.68 -2.99
CA ILE A 21 3.32 -11.45 -3.71
C ILE A 21 3.31 -12.38 -4.91
N ILE A 22 3.30 -11.78 -6.09
CA ILE A 22 3.22 -12.50 -7.36
C ILE A 22 4.56 -12.29 -8.09
N SER A 23 5.12 -13.37 -8.63
CA SER A 23 6.29 -13.32 -9.50
C SER A 23 5.94 -12.64 -10.82
N HIS A 24 6.96 -12.19 -11.56
CA HIS A 24 6.83 -11.73 -12.93
C HIS A 24 6.12 -12.73 -13.86
N ASP A 25 6.25 -14.04 -13.60
CA ASP A 25 5.57 -15.12 -14.34
C ASP A 25 4.10 -15.35 -13.91
N GLY A 26 3.54 -14.50 -13.05
CA GLY A 26 2.17 -14.65 -12.55
C GLY A 26 2.00 -15.70 -11.45
N GLN A 27 3.08 -16.38 -11.02
CA GLN A 27 3.02 -17.34 -9.94
C GLN A 27 2.93 -16.65 -8.57
N VAL A 28 1.96 -17.04 -7.74
CA VAL A 28 1.85 -16.57 -6.36
C VAL A 28 2.99 -17.15 -5.53
N LEU A 29 3.92 -16.29 -5.11
CA LEU A 29 5.06 -16.64 -4.27
C LEU A 29 4.65 -16.72 -2.79
N LEU A 30 3.77 -15.82 -2.36
CA LEU A 30 3.27 -15.72 -1.00
C LEU A 30 1.83 -15.19 -1.05
N LYS A 31 0.91 -15.84 -0.31
CA LYS A 31 -0.48 -15.36 -0.18
C LYS A 31 -0.61 -14.32 0.93
N SER A 32 -1.51 -13.36 0.76
CA SER A 32 -1.94 -12.43 1.80
C SER A 32 -2.56 -13.17 2.99
N GLY A 33 -2.48 -12.57 4.16
CA GLY A 33 -2.95 -13.14 5.42
C GLY A 33 -1.97 -14.08 6.12
N ILE A 34 -0.78 -14.33 5.53
CA ILE A 34 0.24 -15.16 6.19
C ILE A 34 1.18 -14.33 7.06
N ARG A 35 1.58 -14.90 8.20
CA ARG A 35 2.62 -14.32 9.06
C ARG A 35 3.99 -14.51 8.44
N LEU A 36 4.72 -13.40 8.28
CA LEU A 36 6.06 -13.37 7.73
C LEU A 36 7.05 -13.88 8.77
N THR A 37 7.74 -14.97 8.44
CA THR A 37 8.86 -15.51 9.21
C THR A 37 10.18 -14.96 8.66
N GLN A 38 11.26 -15.10 9.41
CA GLN A 38 12.60 -14.71 8.94
C GLN A 38 12.97 -15.41 7.62
N ASP A 39 12.53 -16.66 7.43
CA ASP A 39 12.81 -17.42 6.21
C ASP A 39 12.07 -16.86 4.99
N TYR A 40 10.82 -16.42 5.15
CA TYR A 40 10.10 -15.72 4.10
C TYR A 40 10.79 -14.41 3.73
N ILE A 41 11.20 -13.61 4.71
CA ILE A 41 11.91 -12.35 4.50
C ILE A 41 13.24 -12.59 3.74
N LYS A 42 14.01 -13.62 4.13
CA LYS A 42 15.25 -14.00 3.43
C LYS A 42 14.99 -14.44 1.99
N ARG A 43 13.97 -15.28 1.75
CA ARG A 43 13.59 -15.73 0.40
C ARG A 43 13.19 -14.56 -0.49
N LEU A 44 12.32 -13.68 -0.01
CA LEU A 44 11.86 -12.51 -0.75
C LEU A 44 13.03 -11.57 -1.09
N LYS A 45 13.96 -11.32 -0.16
CA LYS A 45 15.20 -10.59 -0.45
C LYS A 45 16.03 -11.25 -1.55
N LYS A 46 16.17 -12.58 -1.51
CA LYS A 46 16.91 -13.34 -2.53
C LYS A 46 16.25 -13.27 -3.92
N LEU A 47 14.93 -13.11 -3.96
CA LEU A 47 14.15 -12.90 -5.19
C LEU A 47 14.18 -11.45 -5.69
N GLY A 48 14.86 -10.53 -5.00
CA GLY A 48 14.90 -9.11 -5.37
C GLY A 48 13.63 -8.34 -5.01
N ILE A 49 12.80 -8.88 -4.12
CA ILE A 49 11.55 -8.25 -3.68
C ILE A 49 11.86 -7.39 -2.46
N PHE A 50 11.85 -6.08 -2.65
CA PHE A 50 12.28 -5.11 -1.65
C PHE A 50 11.14 -4.38 -0.94
N TYR A 51 9.97 -4.30 -1.57
CA TYR A 51 8.79 -3.61 -1.03
C TYR A 51 7.63 -4.58 -0.93
N ILE A 52 7.03 -4.67 0.25
CA ILE A 52 5.88 -5.54 0.49
C ILE A 52 4.78 -4.77 1.23
N HIS A 53 3.54 -5.20 1.03
CA HIS A 53 2.40 -4.63 1.75
C HIS A 53 2.19 -5.44 3.03
N ILE A 54 2.21 -4.77 4.17
CA ILE A 54 1.96 -5.38 5.49
C ILE A 54 0.61 -4.90 6.00
N GLU A 55 -0.14 -5.79 6.65
CA GLU A 55 -1.34 -5.43 7.42
C GLU A 55 -0.92 -4.81 8.75
N ASP A 56 -1.51 -3.66 9.05
CA ASP A 56 -1.21 -2.94 10.28
C ASP A 56 -2.34 -3.20 11.30
N GLU A 57 -2.19 -4.27 12.11
CA GLU A 57 -3.12 -4.65 13.20
C GLU A 57 -3.17 -3.57 14.31
N ARG A 58 -2.18 -2.68 14.39
CA ARG A 58 -2.11 -1.64 15.45
C ARG A 58 -3.10 -0.49 15.24
N LEU A 59 -3.83 -0.51 14.13
CA LEU A 59 -4.85 0.48 13.77
C LEU A 59 -6.28 0.02 14.08
N GLU A 60 -6.48 -1.13 14.74
CA GLU A 60 -7.83 -1.54 15.17
C GLU A 60 -8.40 -0.63 16.27
N ASP A 61 -7.54 -0.08 17.13
CA ASP A 61 -7.92 0.83 18.24
C ASP A 61 -7.84 2.33 17.89
N ILE A 62 -7.32 2.67 16.70
CA ILE A 62 -7.31 4.06 16.24
C ILE A 62 -8.65 4.29 15.58
N GLN A 63 -9.60 4.79 16.37
CA GLN A 63 -10.88 5.28 15.89
C GLN A 63 -10.65 6.07 14.60
N TYR A 64 -11.12 5.51 13.49
CA TYR A 64 -10.97 6.03 12.15
C TYR A 64 -11.46 7.48 12.14
N ASN A 65 -10.52 8.43 12.25
CA ASN A 65 -10.86 9.84 12.38
C ASN A 65 -11.30 10.32 10.99
N SER A 66 -12.61 10.18 10.73
CA SER A 66 -13.29 10.47 9.47
C SER A 66 -12.89 11.82 8.88
N GLN A 67 -12.61 12.79 9.74
CA GLN A 67 -12.15 14.13 9.37
C GLN A 67 -10.86 14.13 8.55
N LEU A 68 -9.90 13.23 8.82
CA LEU A 68 -8.65 13.16 8.06
C LEU A 68 -8.84 12.53 6.67
N LEU A 69 -9.82 11.64 6.51
CA LEU A 69 -10.16 11.05 5.21
C LEU A 69 -10.85 12.08 4.32
N ASP A 70 -11.80 12.82 4.89
CA ASP A 70 -12.54 13.87 4.18
C ASP A 70 -11.59 14.95 3.66
N ILE A 71 -10.59 15.35 4.45
CA ILE A 71 -9.58 16.32 4.01
C ILE A 71 -8.73 15.73 2.87
N LYS A 72 -8.29 14.47 2.95
CA LYS A 72 -7.54 13.84 1.85
C LYS A 72 -8.36 13.76 0.57
N GLN A 73 -9.63 13.35 0.67
CA GLN A 73 -10.55 13.28 -0.46
C GLN A 73 -10.81 14.67 -1.05
N PHE A 74 -11.05 15.67 -0.21
CA PHE A 74 -11.25 17.07 -0.63
C PHE A 74 -10.03 17.63 -1.36
N ILE A 75 -8.81 17.39 -0.85
CA ILE A 75 -7.57 17.84 -1.50
C ILE A 75 -7.42 17.18 -2.87
N VAL A 76 -7.59 15.86 -2.97
CA VAL A 76 -7.48 15.12 -4.24
C VAL A 76 -8.55 15.57 -5.24
N GLN A 77 -9.79 15.78 -4.79
CA GLN A 77 -10.88 16.25 -5.65
C GLN A 77 -10.68 17.69 -6.13
N SER A 78 -10.18 18.57 -5.25
CA SER A 78 -9.90 19.96 -5.59
C SER A 78 -8.80 20.06 -6.65
N ILE A 79 -7.70 19.30 -6.48
CA ILE A 79 -6.60 19.27 -7.45
C ILE A 79 -7.09 18.74 -8.81
N ASN A 80 -7.83 17.63 -8.82
CA ASN A 80 -8.37 17.07 -10.07
C ASN A 80 -9.31 18.04 -10.79
N SER A 81 -10.15 18.76 -10.04
CA SER A 81 -11.04 19.79 -10.59
C SER A 81 -10.25 20.94 -11.21
N THR A 82 -9.21 21.44 -10.53
CA THR A 82 -8.37 22.53 -11.04
C THR A 82 -7.62 22.12 -12.31
N VAL A 83 -7.00 20.93 -12.31
CA VAL A 83 -6.28 20.41 -13.50
C VAL A 83 -7.24 20.24 -14.68
N LYS A 84 -8.46 19.74 -14.43
CA LYS A 84 -9.49 19.59 -15.47
C LYS A 84 -9.92 20.93 -16.05
N ILE A 85 -10.07 21.97 -15.22
CA ILE A 85 -10.41 23.33 -15.67
C ILE A 85 -9.31 23.89 -16.57
N TYR A 86 -8.04 23.78 -16.18
CA TYR A 86 -6.91 24.26 -16.98
C TYR A 86 -6.79 23.53 -18.32
N ILE A 87 -6.95 22.21 -18.33
CA ILE A 87 -6.92 21.43 -19.58
C ILE A 87 -8.11 21.82 -20.49
N THR A 88 -9.30 22.02 -19.92
CA THR A 88 -10.48 22.43 -20.69
C THR A 88 -10.28 23.83 -21.29
N LEU A 89 -9.68 24.76 -20.53
CA LEU A 89 -9.39 26.11 -21.01
C LEU A 89 -8.37 26.11 -22.15
N ILE A 90 -7.34 25.26 -22.07
CA ILE A 90 -6.32 25.12 -23.12
C ILE A 90 -6.89 24.52 -24.42
N ILE A 91 -7.87 23.62 -24.33
CA ILE A 91 -8.50 22.99 -25.50
C ILE A 91 -9.50 23.94 -26.21
N LEU A 92 -9.99 24.96 -25.50
CA LEU A 92 -10.99 25.90 -26.01
C LEU A 92 -10.38 27.18 -26.65
N ILE A 93 -9.05 27.36 -26.57
CA ILE A 93 -8.29 28.47 -27.20
C ILE A 93 -7.60 27.94 -28.46
#